data_AF-A0A0R3NB45-F1
#
_entry.id   AF-A0A0R3NB45-F1
#
_cell.length_a   1.000
_cell.length_b   1.000
_cell.length_c   1.000
_cell.angle_alpha   90.00
_cell.angle_beta   90.00
_cell.angle_gamma   90.00
#
_symmetry.space_group_name_H-M   'P 1'
#
loop_
_entity.id
_entity.type
_entity.pdbx_description
1 polymer ?
#
loop_
_entity_poly.entity_id
_entity_poly.type
_entity_poly.pdbx_seq_one_letter_code
_entity_poly.pdbx_strand_id
1 'polypeptide(L)'
;MARACGELGQFEEAWSHIGEAITAVETTKEKWCEAEVHRTAGEIALISPERDLTKAEACFEQALAVARQQQAKSWELRAAISMARLWREQGKRDEARELLAPIYSWFTEGFDTVDLKQAKALLDELAA
;
A
#
# COMPACT_ATOMS: atom_id res chain seq x y z
N MET A 1 -0.63 4.14 14.72
CA MET A 1 0.46 4.91 15.33
C MET A 1 1.57 5.18 14.33
N ALA A 2 2.22 4.16 13.73
CA ALA A 2 3.29 4.36 12.74
C ALA A 2 2.99 5.38 11.63
N ARG A 3 1.81 5.31 10.99
CA ARG A 3 1.41 6.31 9.96
C ARG A 3 1.33 7.74 10.51
N ALA A 4 0.72 7.90 11.69
CA ALA A 4 0.59 9.21 12.33
C ALA A 4 1.95 9.77 12.76
N CYS A 5 2.87 8.94 13.25
CA CYS A 5 4.25 9.35 13.55
C CYS A 5 5.00 9.79 12.28
N GLY A 6 4.82 9.08 11.16
CA GLY A 6 5.37 9.49 9.87
C GLY A 6 4.83 10.84 9.40
N GLU A 7 3.52 11.07 9.51
CA GLU A 7 2.88 12.36 9.18
C GLU A 7 3.37 13.51 10.09
N LEU A 8 3.81 13.21 11.32
CA LEU A 8 4.40 14.15 12.28
C LEU A 8 5.92 14.32 12.15
N GLY A 9 6.55 13.68 11.16
CA GLY A 9 7.99 13.74 10.95
C GLY A 9 8.84 12.90 11.93
N GLN A 10 8.20 12.07 12.76
CA GLN A 10 8.85 11.18 13.73
C GLN A 10 9.20 9.85 13.08
N PHE A 11 10.08 9.88 12.08
CA PHE A 11 10.35 8.73 11.22
C PHE A 11 11.01 7.55 11.93
N GLU A 12 11.93 7.79 12.87
CA GLU A 12 12.54 6.72 13.67
C GLU A 12 11.51 5.95 14.51
N GLU A 13 10.59 6.67 15.15
CA GLU A 13 9.50 6.10 15.94
C GLU A 13 8.49 5.35 15.05
N ALA A 14 8.20 5.90 13.86
CA ALA A 14 7.40 5.24 12.85
C ALA A 14 8.02 3.90 12.40
N TRP A 15 9.33 3.87 12.16
CA TRP A 15 10.06 2.65 11.80
C TRP A 15 10.14 1.64 12.95
N SER A 16 10.32 2.11 14.19
CA SER A 16 10.28 1.26 15.38
C SER A 16 8.94 0.53 15.49
N HIS A 17 7.83 1.28 15.37
CA HIS A 17 6.48 0.70 15.42
C HIS A 17 6.19 -0.25 14.26
N ILE A 18 6.72 0.02 13.05
CA ILE A 18 6.63 -0.93 11.93
C ILE A 18 7.40 -2.21 12.26
N GLY A 19 8.62 -2.11 12.79
CA GLY A 19 9.43 -3.25 13.18
C GLY A 19 8.73 -4.13 14.23
N GLU A 20 8.19 -3.50 15.28
CA GLU A 20 7.39 -4.17 16.30
C GLU A 20 6.17 -4.87 15.71
N ALA A 21 5.46 -4.21 14.79
CA ALA A 21 4.29 -4.78 14.13
C ALA A 21 4.66 -5.98 13.24
N ILE A 22 5.77 -5.91 12.49
CA ILE A 22 6.27 -7.04 11.68
C ILE A 22 6.61 -8.22 12.59
N THR A 23 7.39 -8.00 13.65
CA THR A 23 7.75 -9.06 14.60
C THR A 23 6.52 -9.65 15.30
N ALA A 24 5.54 -8.83 15.67
CA ALA A 24 4.29 -9.30 16.25
C ALA A 24 3.49 -10.17 15.26
N VAL A 25 3.43 -9.78 13.99
CA VAL A 25 2.75 -10.55 12.94
C VAL A 25 3.47 -11.87 12.62
N GLU A 26 4.80 -11.89 12.67
CA GLU A 26 5.58 -13.12 12.48
C GLU A 26 5.43 -14.10 13.64
N THR A 27 5.34 -13.58 14.87
CA THR A 27 5.25 -14.38 16.09
C THR A 27 3.83 -14.81 16.45
N THR A 28 2.82 -14.04 16.04
CA THR A 28 1.41 -14.34 16.29
C THR A 28 0.77 -15.02 15.06
N LYS A 29 -0.27 -15.81 15.27
CA LYS A 29 -1.09 -16.34 14.16
C LYS A 29 -2.06 -15.28 13.59
N GLU A 30 -2.01 -14.04 14.08
CA GLU A 30 -2.89 -12.93 13.69
C GLU A 30 -2.33 -12.18 12.47
N LYS A 31 -2.07 -12.93 11.39
CA LYS A 31 -1.45 -12.40 10.17
C LYS A 31 -2.35 -11.48 9.34
N TRP A 32 -3.62 -11.33 9.71
CA TRP A 32 -4.64 -10.63 8.93
C TRP A 32 -4.33 -9.15 8.61
N CYS A 33 -3.40 -8.52 9.33
CA CYS A 33 -2.93 -7.14 9.11
C CYS A 33 -1.57 -7.03 8.40
N GLU A 34 -0.89 -8.14 8.10
CA GLU A 34 0.50 -8.15 7.60
C GLU A 34 0.66 -7.30 6.33
N ALA A 35 -0.27 -7.40 5.40
CA ALA A 35 -0.27 -6.60 4.17
C ALA A 35 -0.33 -5.09 4.45
N GLU A 36 -1.11 -4.68 5.45
CA GLU A 36 -1.26 -3.27 5.82
C GLU A 36 -0.02 -2.71 6.53
N VAL A 37 0.70 -3.54 7.27
CA VAL A 37 1.98 -3.17 7.89
C VAL A 37 3.00 -2.86 6.79
N HIS A 38 3.17 -3.76 5.82
CA HIS A 38 4.07 -3.54 4.69
C HIS A 38 3.67 -2.33 3.84
N ARG A 39 2.36 -2.15 3.58
CA ARG A 39 1.87 -0.97 2.86
C ARG A 39 2.22 0.32 3.60
N THR A 40 2.00 0.36 4.92
CA THR A 40 2.32 1.55 5.74
C THR A 40 3.82 1.83 5.77
N ALA A 41 4.67 0.80 5.80
CA ALA A 41 6.11 0.96 5.69
C ALA A 41 6.53 1.63 4.37
N GLY A 42 5.88 1.26 3.26
CA GLY A 42 6.11 1.89 1.96
C GLY A 42 5.70 3.37 1.94
N GLU A 43 4.55 3.72 2.52
CA GLU A 43 4.13 5.12 2.65
C GLU A 43 5.13 5.93 3.47
N ILE A 44 5.60 5.40 4.61
CA ILE A 44 6.61 6.05 5.46
C ILE A 44 7.91 6.30 4.67
N ALA A 45 8.34 5.36 3.84
CA ALA A 45 9.51 5.53 2.98
C ALA A 45 9.33 6.66 1.95
N LEU A 46 8.10 6.94 1.50
CA LEU A 46 7.81 8.05 0.58
C LEU A 46 7.77 9.43 1.26
N ILE A 47 7.34 9.50 2.53
CA ILE A 47 7.24 10.77 3.27
C ILE A 47 8.49 11.12 4.11
N SER A 48 9.41 10.16 4.26
CA SER A 48 10.72 10.34 4.89
C SER A 48 11.51 11.50 4.26
N PRO A 49 12.36 12.24 5.02
CA PRO A 49 13.23 13.28 4.48
C PRO A 49 14.23 12.70 3.48
N GLU A 50 14.69 11.49 3.74
CA GLU A 50 15.39 10.63 2.80
C GLU A 50 14.35 9.78 2.08
N ARG A 51 13.64 10.39 1.13
CA ARG A 51 12.62 9.73 0.33
C ARG A 51 13.25 8.58 -0.47
N ASP A 52 12.85 7.35 -0.16
CA ASP A 52 13.40 6.15 -0.79
C ASP A 52 12.32 5.43 -1.61
N LEU A 53 12.31 5.71 -2.92
CA LEU A 53 11.35 5.14 -3.85
C LEU A 53 11.52 3.63 -3.99
N THR A 54 12.76 3.13 -3.95
CA THR A 54 13.08 1.70 -4.10
C THR A 54 12.56 0.93 -2.89
N LYS A 55 12.78 1.45 -1.68
CA LYS A 55 12.25 0.86 -0.45
C LYS A 55 10.73 0.90 -0.42
N ALA A 56 10.13 1.99 -0.87
CA ALA A 56 8.67 2.09 -0.97
C ALA A 56 8.09 1.04 -1.92
N GLU A 57 8.65 0.90 -3.11
CA GLU A 57 8.25 -0.09 -4.11
C GLU A 57 8.35 -1.51 -3.55
N ALA A 58 9.50 -1.90 -2.98
CA ALA A 58 9.68 -3.21 -2.35
C ALA A 58 8.67 -3.48 -1.21
N CYS A 59 8.34 -2.46 -0.42
CA CYS A 59 7.34 -2.59 0.64
C CYS A 59 5.93 -2.82 0.07
N PHE A 60 5.56 -2.12 -1.01
CA PHE A 60 4.27 -2.33 -1.68
C PHE A 60 4.18 -3.68 -2.39
N GLU A 61 5.27 -4.16 -3.00
CA GLU A 61 5.34 -5.51 -3.57
C GLU A 61 5.08 -6.59 -2.50
N GLN A 62 5.74 -6.46 -1.34
CA GLN A 62 5.53 -7.37 -0.22
C GLN A 62 4.08 -7.31 0.30
N ALA A 63 3.50 -6.11 0.42
CA ALA A 63 2.10 -5.94 0.81
C ALA A 63 1.14 -6.65 -0.15
N LEU A 64 1.37 -6.53 -1.47
CA LEU A 64 0.59 -7.22 -2.50
C LEU A 64 0.74 -8.74 -2.43
N ALA A 65 1.96 -9.25 -2.26
CA ALA A 65 2.24 -10.67 -2.15
C ALA A 65 1.50 -11.29 -0.95
N VAL A 66 1.60 -10.65 0.21
CA VAL A 66 0.90 -11.07 1.43
C VAL A 66 -0.62 -11.00 1.27
N ALA A 67 -1.16 -9.90 0.74
CA ALA A 67 -2.61 -9.77 0.55
C ALA A 67 -3.17 -10.84 -0.39
N ARG A 68 -2.44 -11.18 -1.46
CA ARG A 68 -2.80 -12.27 -2.38
C ARG A 68 -2.74 -13.63 -1.71
N GLN A 69 -1.69 -13.90 -0.93
CA GLN A 69 -1.57 -15.15 -0.17
C GLN A 69 -2.71 -15.33 0.84
N GLN A 70 -3.13 -14.23 1.47
CA GLN A 70 -4.24 -14.21 2.42
C GLN A 70 -5.62 -14.16 1.75
N GLN A 71 -5.67 -14.06 0.42
CA GLN A 71 -6.90 -13.83 -0.35
C GLN A 71 -7.69 -12.59 0.12
N ALA A 72 -7.00 -11.60 0.69
CA ALA A 72 -7.59 -10.43 1.31
C ALA A 72 -7.70 -9.29 0.29
N LYS A 73 -8.77 -9.31 -0.52
CA LYS A 73 -8.96 -8.40 -1.65
C LYS A 73 -8.95 -6.91 -1.29
N SER A 74 -9.52 -6.53 -0.15
CA SER A 74 -9.49 -5.13 0.32
C SER A 74 -8.06 -4.66 0.62
N TRP A 75 -7.22 -5.51 1.20
CA TRP A 75 -5.80 -5.19 1.43
C TRP A 75 -5.01 -5.16 0.13
N GLU A 76 -5.31 -6.07 -0.81
CA GLU A 76 -4.71 -6.07 -2.14
C GLU A 76 -5.02 -4.76 -2.88
N LEU A 77 -6.27 -4.27 -2.82
CA LEU A 77 -6.67 -3.01 -3.43
C LEU A 77 -5.89 -1.82 -2.85
N ARG A 78 -5.79 -1.72 -1.52
CA ARG A 78 -5.06 -0.62 -0.87
C ARG A 78 -3.57 -0.60 -1.22
N ALA A 79 -2.93 -1.77 -1.25
CA ALA A 79 -1.54 -1.90 -1.67
C ALA A 79 -1.36 -1.52 -3.15
N ALA A 80 -2.27 -1.96 -4.02
CA ALA A 80 -2.25 -1.63 -5.45
C ALA A 80 -2.43 -0.13 -5.72
N ILE A 81 -3.31 0.56 -4.98
CA ILE A 81 -3.47 2.02 -5.08
C ILE A 81 -2.15 2.73 -4.75
N SER A 82 -1.46 2.28 -3.67
CA SER A 82 -0.21 2.89 -3.21
C SER A 82 0.91 2.69 -4.26
N MET A 83 1.03 1.47 -4.80
CA MET A 83 1.96 1.14 -5.88
C MET A 83 1.66 1.94 -7.17
N ALA A 84 0.40 1.97 -7.58
CA ALA A 84 -0.02 2.67 -8.80
C ALA A 84 0.25 4.19 -8.72
N ARG A 85 0.11 4.81 -7.54
CA ARG A 85 0.50 6.21 -7.33
C ARG A 85 2.00 6.41 -7.50
N LEU A 86 2.82 5.53 -6.92
CA LEU A 86 4.27 5.58 -7.06
C LEU A 86 4.69 5.43 -8.54
N TRP A 87 4.16 4.44 -9.25
CA TRP A 87 4.47 4.23 -10.67
C TRP A 87 3.98 5.37 -11.55
N ARG A 88 2.81 5.95 -11.27
CA ARG A 88 2.35 7.17 -11.95
C ARG A 88 3.34 8.32 -11.80
N GLU A 89 3.88 8.55 -10.60
CA GLU A 89 4.90 9.58 -10.36
C GLU A 89 6.22 9.31 -11.09
N GLN A 90 6.54 8.03 -11.32
CA GLN A 90 7.69 7.60 -12.13
C GLN A 90 7.41 7.62 -13.64
N GLY A 91 6.20 7.99 -14.09
CA GLY A 91 5.80 7.96 -15.49
C GLY A 91 5.38 6.59 -16.04
N LYS A 92 5.37 5.54 -15.20
CA LYS A 92 4.97 4.16 -15.51
C LYS A 92 3.45 3.98 -15.46
N ARG A 93 2.73 4.75 -16.30
CA ARG A 93 1.25 4.82 -16.25
C ARG A 93 0.59 3.51 -16.67
N ASP A 94 1.12 2.84 -17.68
CA ASP A 94 0.55 1.59 -18.19
C ASP A 94 0.69 0.47 -17.15
N GLU A 95 1.85 0.33 -16.52
CA GLU A 95 2.09 -0.65 -15.46
C GLU A 95 1.18 -0.41 -14.25
N ALA A 96 0.99 0.86 -13.86
CA ALA A 96 0.05 1.25 -12.79
C ALA A 96 -1.39 0.82 -13.10
N ARG A 97 -1.81 1.01 -14.35
CA ARG A 97 -3.15 0.63 -14.82
C ARG A 97 -3.31 -0.88 -14.90
N GLU A 98 -2.34 -1.58 -15.48
CA GLU A 98 -2.34 -3.05 -15.59
C GLU A 98 -2.39 -3.75 -14.24
N LEU A 99 -1.77 -3.16 -13.21
CA LEU A 99 -1.86 -3.65 -11.84
C LEU A 99 -3.24 -3.38 -11.22
N LEU A 100 -3.71 -2.14 -11.27
CA LEU A 100 -4.87 -1.70 -10.48
C LEU A 100 -6.23 -2.09 -11.08
N ALA A 101 -6.35 -2.04 -12.42
CA ALA A 101 -7.62 -2.29 -13.11
C ALA A 101 -8.22 -3.68 -12.81
N PRO A 102 -7.48 -4.81 -12.90
CA PRO A 102 -8.06 -6.12 -12.62
C PRO A 102 -8.51 -6.25 -11.15
N ILE A 103 -7.77 -5.65 -10.21
CA ILE A 103 -8.11 -5.70 -8.78
C ILE A 103 -9.38 -4.92 -8.50
N TYR A 104 -9.51 -3.70 -9.06
CA TYR A 104 -10.73 -2.90 -8.95
C TYR A 104 -11.94 -3.62 -9.56
N SER A 105 -11.77 -4.25 -10.72
CA SER A 105 -12.86 -4.94 -11.43
C SER A 105 -13.40 -6.19 -10.72
N TRP A 106 -12.63 -6.76 -9.76
CA TRP A 106 -13.08 -7.89 -8.95
C TRP A 106 -14.22 -7.52 -8.00
N PHE A 107 -14.29 -6.26 -7.57
CA PHE A 107 -15.35 -5.79 -6.67
C PHE A 107 -16.64 -5.54 -7.46
N THR A 108 -17.75 -6.09 -6.95
CA THR A 108 -19.09 -5.85 -7.51
C THR A 108 -19.93 -4.92 -6.63
N GLU A 109 -19.48 -4.67 -5.40
CA GLU A 109 -20.15 -3.87 -4.38
C GLU A 109 -19.13 -3.04 -3.60
N GLY A 110 -19.61 -2.11 -2.77
CA GLY A 110 -18.74 -1.31 -1.91
C GLY A 110 -18.06 -0.13 -2.61
N PHE A 111 -18.49 0.24 -3.83
CA PHE A 111 -17.96 1.40 -4.57
C PHE A 111 -18.11 2.75 -3.84
N ASP A 112 -18.88 2.78 -2.76
CA ASP A 112 -18.97 3.94 -1.87
C ASP A 112 -17.84 4.05 -0.84
N THR A 113 -17.07 2.98 -0.65
CA THR A 113 -15.90 2.98 0.23
C THR A 113 -14.80 3.91 -0.28
N VAL A 114 -14.02 4.45 0.65
CA VAL A 114 -12.93 5.37 0.34
C VAL A 114 -11.93 4.75 -0.63
N ASP A 115 -11.55 3.49 -0.40
CA ASP A 115 -10.54 2.81 -1.22
C ASP A 115 -11.02 2.60 -2.66
N LEU A 116 -12.27 2.17 -2.87
CA LEU A 116 -12.79 1.99 -4.24
C LEU A 116 -12.98 3.32 -4.97
N LYS A 117 -13.39 4.40 -4.26
CA LYS A 117 -13.43 5.75 -4.86
C LYS A 117 -12.03 6.23 -5.27
N GLN A 118 -11.02 5.98 -4.44
CA GLN A 118 -9.63 6.34 -4.75
C GLN A 118 -9.08 5.52 -5.92
N ALA A 119 -9.33 4.21 -5.96
CA ALA A 119 -8.93 3.36 -7.07
C ALA A 119 -9.55 3.81 -8.40
N LYS A 120 -10.85 4.14 -8.39
CA LYS A 120 -11.55 4.65 -9.58
C LYS A 120 -10.93 5.96 -10.07
N ALA A 121 -10.76 6.95 -9.18
CA ALA A 121 -10.18 8.22 -9.55
C ALA A 121 -8.77 8.06 -10.13
N LEU A 122 -7.95 7.18 -9.54
CA LEU A 122 -6.61 6.89 -10.03
C LEU A 122 -6.62 6.21 -11.41
N LEU A 123 -7.53 5.25 -11.65
CA LEU A 123 -7.69 4.63 -12.97
C LEU A 123 -8.13 5.65 -14.03
N ASP A 124 -9.04 6.56 -13.68
CA ASP A 124 -9.49 7.62 -14.57
C ASP A 124 -8.33 8.59 -14.92
N GLU A 125 -7.43 8.89 -13.97
CA GLU A 125 -6.20 9.69 -14.19
C GLU A 125 -5.12 8.98 -15.01
N LEU A 126 -5.02 7.66 -14.92
CA LEU A 126 -4.06 6.84 -15.65
C LEU A 126 -4.47 6.61 -17.10
N ALA A 127 -5.75 6.80 -17.43
CA ALA A 127 -6.30 6.70 -18.78
C ALA A 127 -6.20 8.00 -19.60
N ALA A 128 -5.85 9.12 -18.95
CA ALA A 128 -5.65 10.43 -19.55
C ALA A 128 -4.19 10.64 -19.97
#